data_AF-A0A660LWK5-F1
#
_entry.id   AF-A0A660LWK5-F1
#
_cell.length_a   1.000
_cell.length_b   1.000
_cell.length_c   1.000
_cell.angle_alpha   90.00
_cell.angle_beta   90.00
_cell.angle_gamma   90.00
#
_symmetry.space_group_name_H-M   'P 1'
#
loop_
_entity.id
_entity.type
_entity.pdbx_description
1 polymer ?
#
loop_
_entity_poly.entity_id
_entity_poly.type
_entity_poly.pdbx_seq_one_letter_code
_entity_poly.pdbx_strand_id
1 'polypeptide(L)'
;VFFVASRSLVRMWLGEKFVLDTWVVMALSLSLYITLARSVFGNFKEAAGIFYEDRFVPVIESLVNIVASLMLVYAIGLPGVFLGTAISSMTLHCYSYPKFVFKGLFHKSYKEYIIHMLTGTLLAFCAIGTSFIISRAIVLSNPLLQLIYDGAVAIIVPLFIIWLVYHKSDEYIYFKKLFVKILRKLAKHHA
;
A
#
# COMPACT_ATOMS: atom_id res chain seq x y z
N VAL A 1 -5.03 2.42 6.96
CA VAL A 1 -6.46 2.77 6.77
C VAL A 1 -7.33 1.57 6.36
N PHE A 2 -7.26 1.10 5.12
CA PHE A 2 -8.24 0.14 4.56
C PHE A 2 -8.47 -1.11 5.43
N PHE A 3 -7.40 -1.83 5.82
CA PHE A 3 -7.53 -3.07 6.61
C PHE A 3 -8.28 -2.89 7.94
N VAL A 4 -8.05 -1.77 8.62
CA VAL A 4 -8.58 -1.52 9.97
C VAL A 4 -9.96 -0.88 9.92
N ALA A 5 -10.11 0.19 9.13
CA ALA A 5 -11.33 1.00 9.11
C ALA A 5 -12.45 0.42 8.23
N SER A 6 -12.13 -0.43 7.25
CA SER A 6 -13.16 -0.98 6.32
C SER A 6 -14.25 -1.76 7.05
N ARG A 7 -13.89 -2.55 8.07
CA ARG A 7 -14.87 -3.32 8.85
C ARG A 7 -15.89 -2.40 9.52
N SER A 8 -15.43 -1.36 10.21
CA SER A 8 -16.29 -0.42 10.93
C SER A 8 -17.07 0.48 9.98
N LEU A 9 -16.50 0.80 8.83
CA LEU A 9 -17.19 1.52 7.75
C LEU A 9 -18.35 0.70 7.20
N VAL A 10 -18.09 -0.54 6.79
CA VAL A 10 -19.12 -1.44 6.23
C VAL A 10 -20.19 -1.74 7.28
N ARG A 11 -19.78 -2.01 8.53
CA ARG A 11 -20.72 -2.23 9.64
C ARG A 11 -21.64 -1.04 9.87
N MET A 12 -21.11 0.18 9.86
CA MET A 12 -21.89 1.40 10.06
C MET A 12 -22.82 1.69 8.87
N TRP A 13 -22.34 1.50 7.64
CA TRP A 13 -23.05 1.89 6.43
C TRP A 13 -24.07 0.84 5.94
N LEU A 14 -23.65 -0.43 5.86
CA LEU A 14 -24.42 -1.53 5.28
C LEU A 14 -24.96 -2.50 6.34
N GLY A 15 -24.38 -2.49 7.54
CA GLY A 15 -24.72 -3.39 8.64
C GLY A 15 -23.84 -4.64 8.71
N GLU A 16 -23.97 -5.39 9.81
CA GLU A 16 -23.10 -6.54 10.13
C GLU A 16 -23.09 -7.62 9.05
N LYS A 17 -24.22 -7.83 8.37
CA LYS A 17 -24.39 -8.92 7.39
C LYS A 17 -23.50 -8.77 6.15
N PHE A 18 -23.00 -7.57 5.87
CA PHE A 18 -22.13 -7.28 4.72
C PHE A 18 -20.65 -7.20 5.11
N VAL A 19 -20.33 -7.35 6.40
CA VAL A 19 -18.95 -7.36 6.86
C VAL A 19 -18.27 -8.64 6.38
N LEU A 20 -17.26 -8.47 5.54
CA LEU A 20 -16.43 -9.57 5.07
C LEU A 20 -15.59 -10.14 6.20
N ASP A 21 -15.31 -11.44 6.10
CA ASP A 21 -14.38 -12.12 7.00
C ASP A 21 -13.00 -11.43 7.01
N THR A 22 -12.39 -11.39 8.18
CA THR A 22 -11.07 -10.76 8.38
C THR A 22 -10.05 -11.28 7.35
N TRP A 23 -10.08 -12.57 7.02
CA TRP A 23 -9.20 -13.19 6.04
C TRP A 23 -9.40 -12.64 4.61
N VAL A 24 -10.64 -12.40 4.21
CA VAL A 24 -10.96 -11.77 2.92
C VAL A 24 -10.44 -10.34 2.90
N VAL A 25 -10.68 -9.57 3.98
CA VAL A 25 -10.21 -8.18 4.10
C VAL A 25 -8.69 -8.12 4.11
N MET A 26 -7.99 -9.09 4.73
CA MET A 26 -6.52 -9.20 4.67
C MET A 26 -6.03 -9.39 3.23
N ALA A 27 -6.57 -10.37 2.51
CA ALA A 27 -6.18 -10.66 1.13
C ALA A 27 -6.43 -9.44 0.21
N LEU A 28 -7.60 -8.80 0.35
CA LEU A 28 -7.94 -7.58 -0.37
C LEU A 28 -6.99 -6.42 -0.03
N SER A 29 -6.65 -6.25 1.25
CA SER A 29 -5.72 -5.20 1.70
C SER A 29 -4.32 -5.40 1.14
N LEU A 30 -3.84 -6.65 1.07
CA LEU A 30 -2.55 -6.99 0.48
C LEU A 30 -2.55 -6.70 -1.02
N SER A 31 -3.59 -7.12 -1.74
CA SER A 31 -3.76 -6.82 -3.17
C SER A 31 -3.76 -5.31 -3.43
N LEU A 32 -4.49 -4.54 -2.61
CA LEU A 32 -4.52 -3.09 -2.70
C LEU A 32 -3.14 -2.48 -2.43
N TYR A 33 -2.44 -2.94 -1.38
CA TYR A 33 -1.10 -2.47 -1.05
C TYR A 33 -0.12 -2.66 -2.21
N ILE A 34 -0.08 -3.85 -2.82
CA ILE A 34 0.82 -4.13 -3.93
C ILE A 34 0.47 -3.28 -5.15
N THR A 35 -0.83 -3.10 -5.42
CA THR A 35 -1.30 -2.24 -6.53
C THR A 35 -0.86 -0.78 -6.34
N LEU A 36 -1.01 -0.25 -5.13
CA LEU A 36 -0.60 1.11 -4.78
C LEU A 36 0.92 1.27 -4.78
N ALA A 37 1.67 0.28 -4.30
CA ALA A 37 3.13 0.29 -4.39
C ALA A 37 3.57 0.34 -5.86
N ARG A 38 2.96 -0.49 -6.73
CA ARG A 38 3.24 -0.55 -8.16
C ARG A 38 2.98 0.77 -8.90
N SER A 39 1.94 1.52 -8.54
CA SER A 39 1.59 2.75 -9.28
C SER A 39 2.68 3.81 -9.22
N VAL A 40 3.34 3.97 -8.06
CA VAL A 40 4.50 4.89 -7.91
C VAL A 40 5.58 4.57 -8.93
N PHE A 41 5.85 3.28 -9.10
CA PHE A 41 6.87 2.79 -10.02
C PHE A 41 6.44 2.85 -11.49
N GLY A 42 5.14 2.69 -11.76
CA GLY A 42 4.53 2.93 -13.06
C GLY A 42 4.79 4.35 -13.56
N ASN A 43 4.60 5.35 -12.68
CA ASN A 43 4.80 6.76 -13.02
C ASN A 43 6.24 7.06 -13.50
N PHE A 44 7.25 6.44 -12.88
CA PHE A 44 8.64 6.61 -13.34
C PHE A 44 8.89 5.99 -14.71
N LYS A 45 8.26 4.85 -15.00
CA LYS A 45 8.37 4.21 -16.33
C LYS A 45 7.68 5.02 -17.41
N GLU A 46 6.49 5.52 -17.12
CA GLU A 46 5.73 6.37 -18.03
C GLU A 46 6.50 7.65 -18.36
N ALA A 47 7.08 8.29 -17.33
CA ALA A 47 7.91 9.49 -17.53
C ALA A 47 9.21 9.21 -18.32
N ALA A 48 9.75 7.99 -18.24
CA ALA A 48 10.96 7.58 -18.96
C ALA A 48 10.69 7.03 -20.37
N GLY A 49 9.43 6.87 -20.78
CA GLY A 49 9.07 6.36 -22.11
C GLY A 49 9.27 4.85 -22.28
N ILE A 50 9.36 4.08 -21.20
CA ILE A 50 9.60 2.63 -21.23
C ILE A 50 8.28 1.90 -21.49
N PHE A 51 7.85 1.88 -22.76
CA PHE A 51 6.60 1.24 -23.18
C PHE A 51 6.82 0.00 -24.04
N TYR A 52 7.86 0.00 -24.87
CA TYR A 52 8.08 -1.08 -25.85
C TYR A 52 8.57 -2.35 -25.18
N GLU A 53 9.49 -2.22 -24.24
CA GLU A 53 10.09 -3.33 -23.48
C GLU A 53 9.05 -4.01 -22.57
N ASP A 54 8.09 -3.23 -22.07
CA ASP A 54 7.07 -3.66 -21.13
C ASP A 54 5.76 -4.07 -21.81
N ARG A 55 5.65 -4.03 -23.14
CA ARG A 55 4.37 -4.26 -23.86
C ARG A 55 3.70 -5.60 -23.56
N PHE A 56 4.48 -6.64 -23.24
CA PHE A 56 3.98 -7.97 -22.90
C PHE A 56 3.71 -8.16 -21.42
N VAL A 57 4.17 -7.23 -20.56
CA VAL A 57 4.00 -7.29 -19.11
C VAL A 57 2.52 -7.36 -18.73
N PRO A 58 1.62 -6.49 -19.23
CA PRO A 58 0.19 -6.57 -18.91
C PRO A 58 -0.49 -7.88 -19.35
N VAL A 59 -0.03 -8.46 -20.47
CA VAL A 59 -0.59 -9.72 -21.00
C VAL A 59 -0.22 -10.89 -20.09
N ILE A 60 1.06 -10.98 -19.72
CA ILE A 60 1.55 -12.01 -18.78
C ILE A 60 0.88 -11.82 -17.41
N GLU A 61 0.71 -10.57 -16.95
CA GLU A 61 0.02 -10.25 -15.69
C GLU A 61 -1.38 -10.84 -15.67
N SER A 62 -2.14 -10.56 -16.72
CA SER A 62 -3.53 -10.97 -16.84
C SER A 62 -3.66 -12.49 -16.88
N LEU A 63 -2.74 -13.18 -17.56
CA LEU A 63 -2.70 -14.63 -17.60
C LEU A 63 -2.40 -15.23 -16.22
N VAL A 64 -1.35 -14.74 -15.55
CA VAL A 64 -0.99 -15.20 -14.20
C VAL A 64 -2.12 -14.91 -13.21
N ASN A 65 -2.78 -13.75 -13.34
CA ASN A 65 -3.90 -13.36 -12.50
C ASN A 65 -5.05 -14.37 -12.60
N ILE A 66 -5.52 -14.67 -13.80
CA ILE A 66 -6.63 -15.61 -14.01
C ILE A 66 -6.26 -17.00 -13.47
N VAL A 67 -5.07 -17.52 -13.82
CA VAL A 67 -4.65 -18.85 -13.39
C VAL A 67 -4.52 -18.93 -11.87
N ALA A 68 -3.83 -17.97 -11.24
CA ALA A 68 -3.63 -17.96 -9.80
C ALA A 68 -4.95 -17.73 -9.04
N SER A 69 -5.78 -16.79 -9.48
CA SER A 69 -7.08 -16.51 -8.86
C SER A 69 -8.01 -17.72 -8.95
N LEU A 70 -8.06 -18.43 -10.08
CA LEU A 70 -8.85 -19.66 -10.22
C LEU A 70 -8.33 -20.77 -9.31
N MET A 71 -7.01 -21.02 -9.30
CA MET A 71 -6.44 -22.05 -8.41
C MET A 71 -6.71 -21.75 -6.94
N LEU A 72 -6.54 -20.49 -6.52
CA LEU A 72 -6.72 -20.09 -5.13
C LEU A 72 -8.18 -19.99 -4.72
N VAL A 73 -9.10 -19.60 -5.61
CA VAL A 73 -10.53 -19.54 -5.24
C VAL A 73 -11.08 -20.93 -4.94
N TYR A 74 -10.64 -21.96 -5.66
CA TYR A 74 -11.01 -23.35 -5.36
C TYR A 74 -10.38 -23.85 -4.05
N ALA A 75 -9.20 -23.35 -3.67
CA ALA A 75 -8.50 -23.78 -2.46
C ALA A 75 -8.97 -23.07 -1.17
N ILE A 76 -9.18 -21.75 -1.22
CA ILE A 76 -9.44 -20.91 -0.04
C ILE A 76 -10.64 -19.96 -0.19
N GLY A 77 -11.41 -20.07 -1.27
CA GLY A 77 -12.59 -19.25 -1.53
C GLY A 77 -12.26 -17.83 -1.99
N LEU A 78 -13.16 -16.89 -1.70
CA LEU A 78 -13.07 -15.47 -2.10
C LEU A 78 -11.69 -14.79 -1.86
N PRO A 79 -10.97 -15.00 -0.73
CA PRO A 79 -9.63 -14.45 -0.54
C PRO A 79 -8.65 -14.83 -1.67
N GLY A 80 -8.82 -16.02 -2.24
CA GLY A 80 -7.97 -16.53 -3.31
C GLY A 80 -8.01 -15.67 -4.58
N VAL A 81 -9.15 -15.05 -4.88
CA VAL A 81 -9.26 -14.12 -6.01
C VAL A 81 -8.34 -12.92 -5.81
N PHE A 82 -8.35 -12.31 -4.63
CA PHE A 82 -7.51 -11.16 -4.30
C PHE A 82 -6.03 -11.52 -4.17
N LEU A 83 -5.72 -12.71 -3.63
CA LEU A 83 -4.34 -13.20 -3.60
C LEU A 83 -3.79 -13.48 -5.00
N GLY A 84 -4.62 -13.94 -5.95
CA GLY A 84 -4.21 -14.04 -7.34
C GLY A 84 -3.79 -12.69 -7.95
N THR A 85 -4.49 -11.61 -7.60
CA THR A 85 -4.11 -10.23 -7.96
C THR A 85 -2.81 -9.77 -7.31
N ALA A 86 -2.61 -10.09 -6.04
CA ALA A 86 -1.35 -9.84 -5.36
C ALA A 86 -0.17 -10.57 -6.05
N ILE A 87 -0.33 -11.86 -6.33
CA ILE A 87 0.70 -12.71 -6.94
C ILE A 87 1.04 -12.23 -8.35
N SER A 88 0.04 -12.02 -9.21
CA SER A 88 0.27 -11.57 -10.60
C SER A 88 1.01 -10.24 -10.65
N SER A 89 0.63 -9.32 -9.76
CA SER A 89 1.31 -8.02 -9.63
C SER A 89 2.77 -8.18 -9.20
N MET A 90 3.05 -9.07 -8.23
CA MET A 90 4.41 -9.30 -7.71
C MET A 90 5.35 -9.96 -8.72
N THR A 91 4.87 -10.95 -9.46
CA THR A 91 5.67 -11.66 -10.48
C THR A 91 6.34 -10.68 -11.45
N LEU A 92 5.63 -9.61 -11.80
CA LEU A 92 6.11 -8.61 -12.74
C LEU A 92 6.85 -7.46 -12.04
N HIS A 93 6.49 -7.16 -10.80
CA HIS A 93 7.21 -6.20 -9.96
C HIS A 93 8.66 -6.60 -9.70
N CYS A 94 8.91 -7.90 -9.54
CA CYS A 94 10.24 -8.44 -9.36
C CYS A 94 11.08 -8.48 -10.66
N TYR A 95 10.47 -8.26 -11.83
CA TYR A 95 11.15 -8.30 -13.13
C TYR A 95 11.34 -6.92 -13.76
N SER A 96 10.24 -6.24 -14.12
CA SER A 96 10.26 -5.03 -14.94
C SER A 96 10.93 -3.87 -14.20
N TYR A 97 10.48 -3.59 -12.99
CA TYR A 97 10.95 -2.45 -12.22
C TYR A 97 12.45 -2.46 -11.87
N PRO A 98 13.01 -3.54 -11.30
CA PRO A 98 14.42 -3.55 -10.95
C PRO A 98 15.34 -3.46 -12.17
N LYS A 99 14.92 -4.05 -13.30
CA LYS A 99 15.68 -4.04 -14.54
C LYS A 99 15.66 -2.67 -15.23
N PHE A 100 14.48 -2.11 -15.46
CA PHE A 100 14.34 -0.92 -16.30
C PHE A 100 14.40 0.39 -15.51
N VAL A 101 13.89 0.43 -14.27
CA VAL A 101 13.90 1.66 -13.48
C VAL A 101 15.10 1.71 -12.55
N PHE A 102 15.27 0.74 -11.66
CA PHE A 102 16.32 0.83 -10.63
C PHE A 102 17.72 0.74 -11.24
N LYS A 103 17.96 -0.27 -12.08
CA LYS A 103 19.24 -0.39 -12.79
C LYS A 103 19.33 0.53 -14.01
N GLY A 104 18.28 0.58 -14.84
CA GLY A 104 18.29 1.34 -16.09
C GLY A 104 18.27 2.87 -15.90
N LEU A 105 17.35 3.38 -15.08
CA LEU A 105 17.15 4.82 -14.89
C LEU A 105 17.97 5.37 -13.72
N PHE A 106 17.88 4.74 -12.56
CA PHE A 106 18.53 5.22 -11.34
C PHE A 106 19.98 4.78 -11.19
N HIS A 107 20.48 3.90 -12.07
CA HIS A 107 21.85 3.36 -12.02
C HIS A 107 22.20 2.72 -10.66
N LYS A 108 21.19 2.19 -9.96
CA LYS A 108 21.33 1.52 -8.65
C LYS A 108 21.37 0.01 -8.80
N SER A 109 21.88 -0.67 -7.77
CA SER A 109 21.96 -2.13 -7.78
C SER A 109 20.61 -2.81 -7.50
N TYR A 110 20.46 -4.04 -7.99
CA TYR A 110 19.32 -4.92 -7.64
C TYR A 110 19.23 -5.16 -6.13
N LYS A 111 20.37 -5.18 -5.43
CA LYS A 111 20.42 -5.39 -3.98
C LYS A 111 19.77 -4.24 -3.23
N GLU A 112 20.05 -3.00 -3.63
CA GLU A 112 19.39 -1.82 -3.05
C GLU A 112 17.89 -1.87 -3.27
N TYR A 113 17.43 -2.27 -4.46
CA TYR A 113 16.00 -2.44 -4.73
C TYR A 113 15.35 -3.43 -3.75
N ILE A 114 15.93 -4.62 -3.59
CA ILE A 114 15.40 -5.65 -2.69
C ILE A 114 15.35 -5.12 -1.25
N ILE A 115 16.40 -4.44 -0.80
CA ILE A 115 16.43 -3.84 0.55
C ILE A 115 15.32 -2.80 0.71
N HIS A 116 15.11 -1.92 -0.26
CA HIS A 116 14.05 -0.91 -0.22
C HIS A 116 12.66 -1.57 -0.19
N MET A 117 12.43 -2.58 -1.03
CA MET A 117 11.16 -3.31 -1.09
C MET A 117 10.88 -4.05 0.22
N LEU A 118 11.86 -4.77 0.76
CA LEU A 118 11.73 -5.49 2.03
C LEU A 118 11.51 -4.55 3.21
N THR A 119 12.26 -3.44 3.28
CA THR A 119 12.10 -2.43 4.33
C THR A 119 10.70 -1.83 4.28
N GLY A 120 10.24 -1.41 3.09
CA GLY A 120 8.91 -0.84 2.92
C GLY A 120 7.78 -1.83 3.25
N THR A 121 7.96 -3.09 2.86
CA THR A 121 7.00 -4.17 3.14
C THR A 121 6.94 -4.49 4.63
N LEU A 122 8.09 -4.61 5.30
CA LEU A 122 8.17 -4.85 6.74
C LEU A 122 7.52 -3.71 7.52
N LEU A 123 7.80 -2.46 7.15
CA LEU A 123 7.16 -1.29 7.76
C LEU A 123 5.65 -1.29 7.58
N ALA A 124 5.15 -1.66 6.39
CA ALA A 124 3.72 -1.78 6.14
C ALA A 124 3.08 -2.85 7.04
N PHE A 125 3.70 -4.02 7.18
CA PHE A 125 3.21 -5.07 8.09
C PHE A 125 3.23 -4.64 9.55
N CYS A 126 4.31 -4.00 10.02
CA CYS A 126 4.39 -3.46 11.37
C CYS A 126 3.29 -2.41 11.63
N ALA A 127 3.08 -1.50 10.68
CA ALA A 127 2.04 -0.49 10.78
C ALA A 127 0.62 -1.09 10.80
N ILE A 128 0.34 -2.04 9.91
CA ILE A 128 -0.96 -2.71 9.87
C ILE A 128 -1.21 -3.51 11.15
N GLY A 129 -0.23 -4.30 11.59
CA GLY A 129 -0.34 -5.14 12.79
C GLY A 129 -0.57 -4.32 14.06
N THR A 130 0.21 -3.26 14.27
CA THR A 130 0.05 -2.35 15.41
C THR A 130 -1.27 -1.59 15.37
N SER A 131 -1.67 -1.03 14.22
CA SER A 131 -2.97 -0.39 14.06
C SER A 131 -4.13 -1.34 14.34
N PHE A 132 -4.03 -2.59 13.90
CA PHE A 132 -5.06 -3.60 14.16
C PHE A 132 -5.17 -3.95 15.64
N ILE A 133 -4.05 -4.17 16.33
CA ILE A 133 -4.04 -4.46 17.78
C ILE A 133 -4.67 -3.30 18.55
N ILE A 134 -4.27 -2.05 18.25
CA ILE A 134 -4.80 -0.86 18.93
C ILE A 134 -6.30 -0.71 18.66
N SER A 135 -6.73 -0.82 17.40
CA SER A 135 -8.14 -0.72 17.01
C SER A 135 -9.03 -1.76 17.72
N ARG A 136 -8.52 -2.98 17.94
CA ARG A 136 -9.27 -4.03 18.65
C ARG A 136 -9.24 -3.91 20.17
N ALA A 137 -8.33 -3.12 20.74
CA ALA A 137 -8.25 -2.91 22.17
C ALA A 137 -9.40 -2.06 22.73
N ILE A 138 -10.01 -1.20 21.91
CA ILE A 138 -11.11 -0.32 22.30
C ILE A 138 -12.31 -0.58 21.40
N VAL A 139 -13.42 -1.02 22.01
CA VAL A 139 -14.70 -1.21 21.34
C VAL A 139 -15.70 -0.21 21.90
N LEU A 140 -16.17 0.69 21.04
CA LEU A 140 -17.16 1.71 21.35
C LEU A 140 -18.56 1.22 20.96
N SER A 141 -19.57 1.55 21.77
CA SER A 141 -20.95 1.13 21.52
C SER A 141 -21.58 1.84 20.30
N ASN A 142 -21.14 3.07 19.99
CA ASN A 142 -21.67 3.84 18.88
C ASN A 142 -20.89 3.52 17.58
N PRO A 143 -21.54 3.02 16.51
CA PRO A 143 -20.86 2.63 15.27
C PRO A 143 -20.12 3.78 14.57
N LEU A 144 -20.66 5.00 14.62
CA LEU A 144 -20.02 6.18 14.04
C LEU A 144 -18.76 6.55 14.83
N LEU A 145 -18.82 6.52 16.16
CA LEU A 145 -17.64 6.77 17.00
C LEU A 145 -16.57 5.69 16.82
N GLN A 146 -16.97 4.42 16.66
CA GLN A 146 -16.05 3.33 16.34
C GLN A 146 -15.35 3.57 14.99
N LEU A 147 -16.08 4.01 13.96
CA LEU A 147 -15.50 4.33 12.67
C LEU A 147 -14.49 5.48 12.77
N ILE A 148 -14.83 6.56 13.48
CA ILE A 148 -13.92 7.71 13.67
C ILE A 148 -12.66 7.26 14.41
N TYR A 149 -12.80 6.45 15.46
CA TYR A 149 -11.69 5.89 16.22
C TYR A 149 -10.80 5.00 15.33
N ASP A 150 -11.37 4.03 14.63
CA ASP A 150 -10.61 3.12 13.76
C ASP A 150 -9.95 3.86 12.60
N GLY A 151 -10.61 4.89 12.06
CA GLY A 151 -10.05 5.80 11.06
C GLY A 151 -8.84 6.56 11.61
N ALA A 152 -8.96 7.16 12.80
CA ALA A 152 -7.88 7.89 13.44
C ALA A 152 -6.68 6.96 13.74
N VAL A 153 -6.91 5.79 14.34
CA VAL A 153 -5.86 4.79 14.60
C VAL A 153 -5.16 4.38 13.30
N ALA A 154 -5.93 4.12 12.24
CA ALA A 154 -5.39 3.63 10.98
C ALA A 154 -4.69 4.70 10.12
N ILE A 155 -4.71 5.98 10.56
CA ILE A 155 -3.95 7.10 9.99
C ILE A 155 -2.76 7.44 10.90
N ILE A 156 -3.01 7.68 12.18
CA ILE A 156 -2.01 8.18 13.13
C ILE A 156 -0.90 7.16 13.37
N VAL A 157 -1.25 5.89 13.61
CA VAL A 157 -0.28 4.85 13.95
C VAL A 157 0.70 4.58 12.80
N PRO A 158 0.24 4.37 11.53
CA PRO A 158 1.16 4.19 10.41
C PRO A 158 2.05 5.40 10.17
N LEU A 159 1.49 6.62 10.27
CA LEU A 159 2.28 7.85 10.11
C LEU A 159 3.38 7.97 11.18
N PHE A 160 3.05 7.65 12.42
CA PHE A 160 4.02 7.66 13.52
C PHE A 160 5.15 6.65 13.30
N ILE A 161 4.82 5.43 12.88
CA ILE A 161 5.82 4.37 12.60
C ILE A 161 6.74 4.78 11.43
N ILE A 162 6.16 5.29 10.34
CA ILE A 162 6.93 5.79 9.20
C ILE A 162 7.84 6.94 9.64
N TRP A 163 7.32 7.87 10.43
CA TRP A 163 8.09 8.98 10.97
C TRP A 163 9.27 8.50 11.84
N LEU A 164 9.05 7.55 12.75
CA LEU A 164 10.12 7.00 13.59
C LEU A 164 11.30 6.48 12.76
N VAL A 165 11.03 5.83 11.62
CA VAL A 165 12.07 5.27 10.76
C VAL A 165 12.72 6.34 9.86
N TYR A 166 11.93 7.23 9.28
CA TYR A 166 12.40 8.17 8.26
C TYR A 166 12.72 9.58 8.76
N HIS A 167 12.46 9.96 10.02
CA HIS A 167 12.63 11.35 10.48
C HIS A 167 14.07 11.90 10.39
N LYS A 168 15.08 11.02 10.30
CA LYS A 168 16.50 11.39 10.11
C LYS A 168 16.99 11.22 8.67
N SER A 169 16.14 10.73 7.78
CA SER A 169 16.50 10.56 6.37
C SER A 169 16.67 11.91 5.66
N ASP A 170 17.57 11.96 4.69
CA ASP A 170 17.82 13.16 3.90
C ASP A 170 16.56 13.60 3.15
N GLU A 171 15.77 12.62 2.68
CA GLU A 171 14.49 12.83 2.02
C GLU A 171 13.50 13.55 2.95
N TYR A 172 13.35 13.08 4.18
CA TYR A 172 12.46 13.72 5.15
C TYR A 172 12.92 15.15 5.48
N ILE A 173 14.22 15.35 5.69
CA ILE A 173 14.77 16.68 5.98
C ILE A 173 14.55 17.63 4.80
N TYR A 174 14.72 17.15 3.57
CA TYR A 174 14.46 17.91 2.35
C TYR A 174 12.98 18.33 2.26
N PHE A 175 12.05 17.37 2.38
CA PHE A 175 10.62 17.67 2.30
C PHE A 175 10.15 18.58 3.44
N LYS A 176 10.69 18.42 4.66
CA LYS A 176 10.43 19.33 5.78
C LYS A 176 10.86 20.75 5.46
N LYS A 177 12.07 20.95 4.90
CA LYS A 177 12.55 22.28 4.48
C LYS A 177 11.67 22.89 3.40
N LEU A 178 11.25 22.09 2.41
CA LEU A 178 10.35 22.53 1.34
C LEU A 178 8.99 22.97 1.88
N PHE A 179 8.38 22.17 2.76
CA PHE A 179 7.08 22.47 3.38
C PHE A 179 7.13 23.77 4.19
N VAL A 180 8.17 23.95 5.01
CA VAL A 180 8.38 25.20 5.78
C VAL A 180 8.54 26.40 4.84
N LYS A 181 9.25 26.25 3.72
CA LYS A 181 9.41 27.32 2.72
C LYS A 181 8.08 27.71 2.09
N ILE A 182 7.22 26.73 1.74
CA ILE A 182 5.89 26.97 1.18
C ILE A 182 5.01 27.72 2.20
N LEU A 183 4.97 27.26 3.45
CA LEU A 183 4.19 27.92 4.51
C LEU A 183 4.63 29.37 4.73
N ARG A 184 5.94 29.64 4.76
CA ARG A 184 6.48 31.00 4.86
C ARG A 184 6.08 31.87 3.66
N LYS A 185 6.01 31.30 2.46
CA LYS A 185 5.60 32.03 1.25
C LYS A 185 4.10 32.38 1.29
N LEU A 186 3.26 31.45 1.73
CA LEU A 186 1.81 31.69 1.90
C LEU A 186 1.55 32.74 2.98
N ALA A 187 2.23 32.65 4.14
CA ALA A 187 2.11 33.64 5.20
C ALA A 187 2.51 35.07 4.77
N LYS A 188 3.50 35.20 3.86
CA LYS A 188 3.92 36.49 3.27
C LYS A 188 2.99 37.02 2.17
N HIS A 189 2.10 36.20 1.62
CA HIS A 189 1.16 36.65 0.58
C HIS A 189 -0.17 37.11 1.17
N HIS A 190 -0.43 36.77 2.43
CA HIS A 190 -1.61 37.18 3.21
C HIS A 190 -1.32 38.28 4.25
N ALA A 191 -0.09 38.82 4.25
CA ALA A 191 0.34 39.97 5.05
C ALA A 191 0.76 41.10 4.11
#